data_AF-A0AAD5SSP1-F1
#
_entry.id   AF-A0AAD5SSP1-F1
#
_cell.length_a   1.000
_cell.length_b   1.000
_cell.length_c   1.000
_cell.angle_alpha   90.00
_cell.angle_beta   90.00
_cell.angle_gamma   90.00
#
_symmetry.space_group_name_H-M   'P 1'
#
loop_
_entity.id
_entity.type
_entity.pdbx_description
1 polymer ?
#
loop_
_entity_poly.entity_id
_entity_poly.type
_entity_poly.pdbx_seq_one_letter_code
_entity_poly.pdbx_strand_id
1 'polypeptide(L)'
;MNKPKQVLSFPFPYAPPWPIQQNFMSALYYCIEAKHVGVFESPTGTVSHLNLELHPKQSTQGKSLSIISGALKWLTDHNAVSSAEQLAALIQQKMEAQAWAISRTQQSRQRFRTDVGS
;
A
#
# COMPACT_ATOMS: atom_id res chain seq x y z
N MET A 1 3.74 -0.86 -19.53
CA MET A 1 4.86 -0.73 -18.56
C MET A 1 4.74 -1.86 -17.55
N ASN A 2 5.61 -2.87 -17.62
CA ASN A 2 5.66 -3.93 -16.61
C ASN A 2 6.44 -3.38 -15.41
N LYS A 3 5.74 -3.03 -14.33
CA LYS A 3 6.42 -2.74 -13.05
C LYS A 3 7.18 -4.00 -12.63
N PRO A 4 8.44 -3.90 -12.16
CA PRO A 4 9.15 -5.05 -11.64
C PRO A 4 8.32 -5.67 -10.50
N LYS A 5 8.19 -7.00 -10.53
CA LYS A 5 7.46 -7.78 -9.52
C LYS A 5 8.19 -7.62 -8.18
N GLN A 6 7.82 -6.60 -7.40
CA GLN A 6 8.47 -6.32 -6.14
C GLN A 6 8.25 -7.48 -5.17
N VAL A 7 9.27 -7.81 -4.38
CA VAL A 7 9.15 -8.80 -3.31
C VAL A 7 8.25 -8.21 -2.23
N LEU A 8 7.02 -8.69 -2.15
CA LEU A 8 6.04 -8.25 -1.17
C LEU A 8 6.35 -8.85 0.20
N SER A 9 6.56 -7.98 1.19
CA SER A 9 6.64 -8.39 2.59
C SER A 9 5.25 -8.36 3.21
N PHE A 10 4.82 -9.49 3.77
CA PHE A 10 3.50 -9.64 4.38
C PHE A 10 3.61 -9.61 5.91
N PRO A 11 2.67 -8.93 6.60
CA PRO A 11 2.58 -8.99 8.06
C PRO A 11 2.13 -10.41 8.45
N PHE A 12 3.10 -11.26 8.77
CA PHE A 12 2.85 -12.63 9.20
C PHE A 12 3.14 -12.74 10.71
N PRO A 13 2.18 -13.19 11.53
CA PRO A 13 2.30 -13.12 12.99
C PRO A 13 3.23 -14.18 13.60
N TYR A 14 3.64 -15.19 12.83
CA TYR A 14 4.52 -16.27 13.26
C TYR A 14 5.84 -16.25 12.47
N ALA A 15 6.65 -17.31 12.60
CA ALA A 15 7.85 -17.55 11.80
C ALA A 15 7.65 -17.19 10.31
N PRO A 16 8.71 -16.79 9.57
CA PRO A 16 8.58 -16.32 8.20
C PRO A 16 7.72 -17.26 7.34
N PRO A 17 6.76 -16.72 6.57
CA PRO A 17 5.83 -17.53 5.81
C PRO A 17 6.58 -18.43 4.83
N TRP A 18 6.14 -19.68 4.68
CA TRP A 18 6.77 -20.60 3.74
C TRP A 18 6.67 -20.07 2.31
N PRO A 19 7.60 -20.45 1.41
CA PRO A 19 7.59 -19.95 0.03
C PRO A 19 6.25 -20.11 -0.68
N ILE A 20 5.54 -21.22 -0.45
CA ILE A 20 4.21 -21.44 -1.05
C ILE A 20 3.13 -20.49 -0.52
N GLN A 21 3.18 -20.11 0.77
CA GLN A 21 2.27 -19.11 1.33
C GLN A 21 2.61 -17.71 0.81
N GLN A 22 3.89 -17.37 0.68
CA GLN A 22 4.31 -16.10 0.08
C GLN A 22 3.82 -15.98 -1.36
N ASN A 23 3.92 -17.06 -2.14
CA ASN A 23 3.42 -17.11 -3.51
C ASN A 23 1.90 -16.92 -3.56
N PHE A 24 1.16 -17.60 -2.69
CA PHE A 24 -0.29 -17.44 -2.57
C PHE A 24 -0.67 -15.99 -2.22
N MET A 25 -0.06 -15.42 -1.17
CA MET A 25 -0.34 -14.04 -0.72
C MET A 25 0.01 -13.01 -1.80
N SER A 26 1.10 -13.22 -2.54
CA SER A 26 1.51 -12.36 -3.64
C SER A 26 0.54 -12.44 -4.82
N ALA A 27 0.11 -13.65 -5.19
CA ALA A 27 -0.86 -13.84 -6.27
C ALA A 27 -2.21 -13.19 -5.92
N LEU A 28 -2.66 -13.33 -4.67
CA LEU A 28 -3.85 -12.67 -4.17
C LEU A 28 -3.72 -11.14 -4.23
N TYR A 29 -2.62 -10.57 -3.71
CA TYR A 29 -2.36 -9.13 -3.75
C TYR A 29 -2.46 -8.58 -5.17
N TYR A 30 -1.78 -9.19 -6.14
CA TYR A 30 -1.79 -8.71 -7.52
C TYR A 30 -3.14 -8.91 -8.22
N CYS A 31 -3.93 -9.91 -7.81
CA CYS A 31 -5.28 -10.08 -8.34
C CYS A 31 -6.21 -8.94 -7.88
N ILE A 32 -6.10 -8.55 -6.60
CA ILE A 32 -6.85 -7.41 -6.07
C ILE A 32 -6.38 -6.12 -6.75
N GLU A 33 -5.06 -5.92 -6.89
CA GLU A 33 -4.45 -4.80 -7.62
C GLU A 33 -5.00 -4.65 -9.04
N ALA A 34 -5.11 -5.77 -9.75
CA ALA A 34 -5.63 -5.80 -11.12
C ALA A 34 -7.16 -5.72 -11.20
N LYS A 35 -7.88 -5.68 -10.08
CA LYS A 35 -9.35 -5.73 -10.01
C LYS A 35 -9.94 -6.96 -10.73
N HIS A 36 -9.25 -8.09 -10.62
CA HIS A 36 -9.65 -9.34 -11.26
C HIS A 36 -10.32 -10.32 -10.29
N VAL A 37 -11.02 -11.30 -10.87
CA VAL A 37 -11.50 -12.49 -10.14
C VAL A 37 -10.44 -13.59 -10.28
N GLY A 38 -9.94 -14.07 -9.15
CA GLY A 38 -8.94 -15.15 -9.10
C GLY A 38 -9.45 -16.37 -8.37
N VAL A 39 -9.13 -17.56 -8.89
CA VAL A 39 -9.37 -18.85 -8.23
C VAL A 39 -8.03 -19.31 -7.66
N PHE A 40 -7.96 -19.51 -6.35
CA PHE A 40 -6.72 -19.85 -5.65
C PHE A 40 -6.89 -21.11 -4.83
N GLU A 41 -5.97 -22.04 -5.02
CA GLU A 41 -5.79 -23.16 -4.11
C GLU A 41 -4.78 -22.77 -3.04
N SER A 42 -5.24 -22.73 -1.79
CA SER A 42 -4.36 -22.49 -0.65
C SER A 42 -3.51 -23.73 -0.37
N PRO A 43 -2.22 -23.60 0.02
CA PRO A 43 -1.44 -24.73 0.50
C PRO A 43 -2.19 -25.40 1.67
N THR A 44 -2.57 -26.67 1.48
CA THR A 44 -3.45 -27.41 2.38
C THR A 44 -2.82 -27.58 3.76
N GLY A 45 -3.58 -27.26 4.80
CA GLY A 45 -3.15 -27.47 6.17
C GLY A 45 -3.10 -28.94 6.53
N THR A 46 -1.90 -29.50 6.59
CA THR A 46 -1.68 -30.81 7.21
C THR A 46 -1.44 -30.58 8.69
N VAL A 47 -2.49 -30.69 9.50
CA VAL A 47 -2.39 -30.78 10.97
C VAL A 47 -2.02 -32.23 11.32
N SER A 48 -0.76 -32.60 11.14
CA SER A 48 -0.28 -33.91 11.62
C SER A 48 0.48 -33.71 12.92
N HIS A 49 -0.19 -34.00 14.04
CA HIS A 49 0.39 -34.04 15.39
C HIS A 49 1.23 -35.31 15.66
N LEU A 50 1.63 -36.06 14.64
CA LEU A 50 2.42 -37.27 14.84
C LEU A 50 3.91 -36.93 14.81
N ASN A 51 4.42 -36.76 16.02
CA ASN A 51 5.80 -36.52 16.40
C ASN A 51 6.67 -37.79 16.24
N LEU A 52 6.63 -38.40 15.05
CA LEU A 52 7.44 -39.56 14.70
C LEU A 52 7.86 -39.40 13.24
N GLU A 53 9.00 -38.75 13.02
CA GLU A 53 9.97 -38.95 11.92
C GLU A 53 10.93 -37.75 11.81
N LEU A 54 12.20 -38.04 11.52
CA LEU A 54 13.35 -37.13 11.40
C LEU A 54 13.28 -36.09 10.27
N HIS A 55 12.09 -35.82 9.73
CA HIS A 55 11.84 -34.73 8.79
C HIS A 55 10.77 -33.81 9.38
N PRO A 56 11.00 -32.50 9.50
CA PRO A 56 9.97 -31.58 9.97
C PRO A 56 8.76 -31.65 9.03
N LYS A 57 7.72 -32.40 9.43
CA LYS A 57 6.44 -32.48 8.73
C LYS A 57 5.88 -31.07 8.67
N GLN A 58 5.65 -30.63 7.44
CA GLN A 58 5.24 -29.27 7.06
C GLN A 58 3.88 -28.95 7.70
N SER A 59 3.89 -28.42 8.93
CA SER A 59 2.69 -27.94 9.62
C SER A 59 2.20 -26.69 8.90
N THR A 60 1.39 -26.87 7.87
CA THR A 60 1.03 -25.80 6.93
C THR A 60 -0.16 -25.03 7.49
N GLN A 61 0.03 -24.17 8.48
CA GLN A 61 -1.09 -23.39 9.00
C GLN A 61 -1.69 -22.43 7.94
N GLY A 62 -3.02 -22.37 7.92
CA GLY A 62 -3.77 -21.12 7.74
C GLY A 62 -4.19 -20.73 6.31
N LYS A 63 -5.26 -21.36 5.81
CA LYS A 63 -6.03 -20.84 4.65
C LYS A 63 -6.50 -19.41 4.91
N SER A 64 -7.18 -19.20 6.03
CA SER A 64 -7.68 -17.88 6.44
C SER A 64 -6.55 -16.90 6.72
N LEU A 65 -5.46 -17.35 7.36
CA LEU A 65 -4.34 -16.48 7.68
C LEU A 65 -3.65 -15.94 6.42
N SER A 66 -3.40 -16.79 5.43
CA SER A 66 -2.78 -16.37 4.17
C SER A 66 -3.67 -15.38 3.41
N ILE A 67 -4.99 -15.60 3.40
CA ILE A 67 -5.93 -14.66 2.78
C ILE A 67 -5.92 -13.31 3.51
N ILE A 68 -6.03 -13.32 4.85
CA ILE A 68 -6.05 -12.11 5.68
C ILE A 68 -4.75 -11.33 5.50
N SER A 69 -3.58 -11.97 5.60
CA SER A 69 -2.28 -11.29 5.45
C SER A 69 -2.10 -10.67 4.06
N GLY A 70 -2.54 -11.36 2.99
CA GLY A 70 -2.49 -10.83 1.63
C GLY A 70 -3.42 -9.64 1.42
N ALA A 71 -4.68 -9.75 1.86
CA ALA A 71 -5.67 -8.67 1.74
C ALA A 71 -5.33 -7.46 2.62
N LEU A 72 -4.88 -7.69 3.87
CA LEU A 72 -4.49 -6.63 4.79
C LEU A 72 -3.31 -5.83 4.24
N LYS A 73 -2.30 -6.50 3.68
CA LYS A 73 -1.17 -5.84 3.04
C LYS A 73 -1.64 -4.93 1.90
N TRP A 74 -2.52 -5.40 1.03
CA TRP A 74 -3.08 -4.59 -0.06
C TRP A 74 -3.82 -3.36 0.46
N LEU A 75 -4.69 -3.54 1.48
CA LEU A 75 -5.44 -2.44 2.10
C LEU A 75 -4.52 -1.40 2.73
N THR A 76 -3.48 -1.80 3.47
CA THR A 76 -2.54 -0.88 4.09
C THR A 76 -1.77 -0.07 3.04
N ASP A 77 -1.30 -0.72 1.98
CA ASP A 77 -0.56 -0.04 0.91
C ASP A 77 -1.45 0.99 0.19
N HIS A 78 -2.70 0.64 -0.10
CA HIS A 78 -3.62 1.51 -0.83
C HIS A 78 -4.17 2.65 0.02
N ASN A 79 -4.41 2.42 1.31
CA ASN A 79 -4.78 3.49 2.23
C ASN A 79 -3.61 4.48 2.41
N ALA A 80 -2.37 3.99 2.52
CA ALA A 80 -1.19 4.85 2.63
C ALA A 80 -0.99 5.71 1.37
N VAL A 81 -1.17 5.11 0.18
CA VAL A 81 -1.11 5.84 -1.10
C VAL A 81 -2.21 6.89 -1.17
N SER A 82 -3.46 6.53 -0.83
CA SER A 82 -4.58 7.48 -0.81
C SER A 82 -4.32 8.66 0.13
N SER A 83 -3.76 8.43 1.32
CA SER A 83 -3.44 9.52 2.26
C SER A 83 -2.30 10.40 1.77
N ALA A 84 -1.26 9.82 1.14
CA ALA A 84 -0.16 10.58 0.58
C ALA A 84 -0.60 11.46 -0.59
N GLU A 85 -1.45 10.93 -1.49
CA GLU A 85 -2.04 11.68 -2.60
C GLU A 85 -2.93 12.83 -2.10
N GLN A 86 -3.76 12.57 -1.10
CA GLN A 86 -4.58 13.61 -0.46
C GLN A 86 -3.73 14.73 0.15
N LEU A 87 -2.65 14.39 0.85
CA LEU A 87 -1.75 15.37 1.44
C LEU A 87 -1.05 16.22 0.37
N ALA A 88 -0.58 15.59 -0.71
CA ALA A 88 0.03 16.29 -1.84
C ALA A 88 -0.95 17.29 -2.49
N ALA A 89 -2.20 16.89 -2.69
CA ALA A 89 -3.24 17.76 -3.24
C ALA A 89 -3.51 18.97 -2.32
N LEU A 90 -3.57 18.77 -1.00
CA LEU A 90 -3.74 19.85 -0.03
C LEU A 90 -2.57 20.82 -0.01
N ILE A 91 -1.33 20.31 -0.12
CA ILE A 91 -0.13 21.15 -0.21
C ILE A 91 -0.20 22.02 -1.46
N GLN A 92 -0.56 21.45 -2.61
CA GLN A 92 -0.68 22.18 -3.86
C GLN A 92 -1.73 23.29 -3.78
N GLN A 93 -2.93 22.98 -3.26
CA GLN A 93 -3.99 23.97 -3.07
C GLN A 93 -3.55 25.12 -2.15
N LYS A 94 -2.84 24.81 -1.05
CA LYS A 94 -2.30 25.84 -0.16
C LYS A 94 -1.24 26.71 -0.84
N MET A 95 -0.34 26.10 -1.61
CA MET A 95 0.71 26.83 -2.34
C MET A 95 0.09 27.82 -3.33
N GLU A 96 -0.93 27.40 -4.08
CA GLU A 96 -1.66 28.24 -5.03
C GLU A 96 -2.39 29.40 -4.35
N ALA A 97 -3.07 29.13 -3.23
CA ALA A 97 -3.75 30.16 -2.44
C ALA A 97 -2.74 31.19 -1.88
N GLN A 98 -1.57 30.74 -1.43
CA GLN A 98 -0.49 31.62 -0.97
C GLN A 98 0.09 32.46 -2.10
N ALA A 99 0.37 31.85 -3.27
CA ALA A 99 0.88 32.56 -4.43
C ALA A 99 -0.08 33.68 -4.89
N TRP A 100 -1.39 33.41 -4.86
CA TRP A 100 -2.42 34.40 -5.15
C TRP A 100 -2.44 35.55 -4.13
N ALA A 101 -2.34 35.26 -2.84
CA ALA A 101 -2.34 36.27 -1.79
C ALA A 101 -1.10 37.20 -1.87
N ILE A 102 0.06 36.63 -2.17
CA ILE A 102 1.31 37.38 -2.41
C ILE A 102 1.15 38.31 -3.61
N SER A 103 0.61 37.79 -4.73
CA SER A 103 0.39 38.57 -5.95
C SER A 103 -0.55 39.76 -5.70
N ARG A 104 -1.65 39.56 -4.95
CA ARG A 104 -2.56 40.66 -4.56
C ARG A 104 -1.87 41.73 -3.72
N THR A 105 -1.03 41.31 -2.77
CA THR A 105 -0.33 42.25 -1.88
C THR A 105 0.69 43.08 -2.66
N GLN A 106 1.42 42.47 -3.60
CA GLN A 106 2.36 43.17 -4.47
C GLN A 106 1.66 44.17 -5.40
N GLN A 107 0.51 43.80 -5.96
CA GLN A 107 -0.27 44.67 -6.84
C GLN A 107 -0.84 45.89 -6.10
N SER A 108 -1.31 45.70 -4.85
CA SER A 108 -1.74 46.82 -3.99
C SER A 108 -0.57 47.76 -3.65
N ARG A 109 0.63 47.22 -3.38
CA ARG A 109 1.84 48.01 -3.13
C ARG A 109 2.32 48.80 -4.34
N GLN A 110 2.20 48.25 -5.55
CA GLN A 110 2.57 48.95 -6.78
C GLN A 110 1.61 50.09 -7.11
N ARG A 111 0.29 49.89 -6.94
CA ARG A 111 -0.71 50.96 -7.13
C ARG A 111 -0.55 52.12 -6.16
N PHE A 112 -0.25 51.84 -4.89
CA PHE A 112 -0.04 52.90 -3.90
C PHE A 112 1.22 53.74 -4.18
N ARG A 113 2.23 53.16 -4.84
CA ARG A 113 3.49 53.84 -5.16
C ARG A 113 3.37 54.77 -6.38
N THR A 114 2.40 54.55 -7.26
CA THR A 114 2.16 55.41 -8.44
C THR A 114 1.28 56.62 -8.13
N ASP A 115 0.49 56.59 -7.05
CA ASP A 115 -0.41 57.70 -6.65
C ASP A 115 0.23 58.79 -5.77
N VAL A 116 1.35 58.51 -5.09
CA VAL A 116 2.01 59.46 -4.17
C VAL A 116 3.16 60.24 -4.84
N GLY A 117 3.26 60.17 -6.18
CA GLY A 117 4.38 60.70 -6.96
C GLY A 117 4.02 61.73 -8.03
N SER A 118 2.91 62.47 -7.88
CA SER A 118 2.54 63.60 -8.76
C SER A 118 2.37 64.90 -7.97
#